data_AF-A0A6A0H8S4-F1
#
_entry.id   AF-A0A6A0H8S4-F1
#
_cell.length_a   1.000
_cell.length_b   1.000
_cell.length_c   1.000
_cell.angle_alpha   90.00
_cell.angle_beta   90.00
_cell.angle_gamma   90.00
#
_symmetry.space_group_name_H-M   'P 1'
#
loop_
_entity.id
_entity.type
_entity.pdbx_description
1 polymer ?
#
loop_
_entity_poly.entity_id
_entity_poly.type
_entity_poly.pdbx_seq_one_letter_code
_entity_poly.pdbx_strand_id
1 'polypeptide(L)'
;MSTGPLRTAEADLSSEVELMKKDGSHRLLDFDHESLAARGYLRNQRSYTPPPDVAIRVQRLCEEICGSTSAEFSSPDLKFSVLKRCSKEFNHTVPNSYLHSITNIDALVAFYSAPVDARVPLDRMRDIDLPKNLHVIYNYTRFHPETDTKFGGVTAFPGSSTLVTGLKTRKKYQGFRDEPEWLRYNLEQEVDRHGNPISKPRPQRVLVDQW
;
A
#
# COMPACT_ATOMS: atom_id res chain seq x y z
N MET A 1 -41.07 2.95 -50.90
CA MET A 1 -41.04 1.90 -49.87
C MET A 1 -39.70 1.97 -49.16
N SER A 2 -39.67 2.38 -47.89
CA SER A 2 -38.48 2.20 -47.05
C SER A 2 -38.95 2.00 -45.61
N THR A 3 -39.18 0.74 -45.28
CA THR A 3 -39.42 0.28 -43.92
C THR A 3 -38.05 0.06 -43.28
N GLY A 4 -37.63 0.98 -42.41
CA GLY A 4 -36.47 0.76 -41.53
C GLY A 4 -36.82 -0.32 -40.48
N PRO A 5 -35.87 -1.19 -40.09
CA PRO A 5 -36.18 -2.29 -39.18
C PRO A 5 -36.41 -1.76 -37.76
N LEU A 6 -37.52 -2.17 -37.16
CA LEU A 6 -37.82 -2.03 -35.74
C LEU A 6 -36.78 -2.83 -34.94
N ARG A 7 -35.91 -2.11 -34.23
CA ARG A 7 -34.95 -2.68 -33.29
C ARG A 7 -35.75 -3.29 -32.12
N THR A 8 -35.75 -4.61 -32.01
CA THR A 8 -36.53 -5.38 -31.03
C THR A 8 -35.96 -5.20 -29.62
N ALA A 9 -36.81 -4.81 -28.66
CA ALA A 9 -36.45 -4.57 -27.26
C ALA A 9 -35.82 -5.77 -26.53
N GLU A 10 -35.95 -6.98 -27.08
CA GLU A 10 -35.37 -8.22 -26.54
C GLU A 10 -33.84 -8.28 -26.70
N ALA A 11 -33.28 -7.60 -27.71
CA ALA A 11 -31.83 -7.56 -27.94
C ALA A 11 -31.10 -6.68 -26.92
N ASP A 12 -31.74 -5.58 -26.48
CA ASP A 12 -31.16 -4.66 -25.50
C ASP A 12 -31.11 -5.32 -24.10
N LEU A 13 -32.18 -5.99 -23.69
CA LEU A 13 -32.23 -6.77 -22.43
C LEU A 13 -31.20 -7.91 -22.39
N SER A 14 -30.99 -8.59 -23.52
CA SER A 14 -30.00 -9.67 -23.61
C SER A 14 -28.57 -9.13 -23.48
N SER A 15 -28.28 -7.99 -24.11
CA SER A 15 -26.98 -7.33 -24.00
C SER A 15 -26.69 -6.79 -22.59
N GLU A 16 -27.73 -6.34 -21.88
CA GLU A 16 -27.63 -5.79 -20.51
C GLU A 16 -27.41 -6.90 -19.48
N VAL A 17 -28.09 -8.05 -19.63
CA VAL A 17 -27.87 -9.26 -18.83
C VAL A 17 -26.49 -9.85 -19.09
N GLU A 18 -25.97 -9.75 -20.30
CA GLU A 18 -24.65 -10.24 -20.69
C GLU A 18 -23.51 -9.33 -20.17
N LEU A 19 -23.74 -8.00 -20.15
CA LEU A 19 -22.87 -7.03 -19.47
C LEU A 19 -22.81 -7.32 -17.96
N MET A 20 -23.96 -7.66 -17.36
CA MET A 20 -24.09 -7.94 -15.93
C MET A 20 -23.47 -9.29 -15.52
N LYS A 21 -23.42 -10.28 -16.43
CA LYS A 21 -22.66 -11.54 -16.24
C LYS A 21 -21.14 -11.33 -16.33
N LYS A 22 -20.68 -10.35 -17.12
CA LYS A 22 -19.26 -10.04 -17.30
C LYS A 22 -18.64 -9.37 -16.07
N ASP A 23 -19.44 -8.61 -15.32
CA ASP A 23 -19.01 -7.92 -14.09
C ASP A 23 -19.04 -8.80 -12.82
N GLY A 24 -19.55 -10.03 -12.90
CA GLY A 24 -19.76 -10.92 -11.76
C GLY A 24 -18.52 -11.70 -11.30
N SER A 25 -17.53 -11.89 -12.17
CA SER A 25 -16.37 -12.76 -11.89
C SER A 25 -15.11 -12.00 -11.42
N HIS A 26 -14.98 -10.72 -11.75
CA HIS A 26 -13.77 -9.93 -11.45
C HIS A 26 -13.72 -9.38 -10.01
N ARG A 27 -14.87 -9.21 -9.35
CA ARG A 27 -14.95 -8.55 -8.03
C ARG A 27 -14.22 -9.28 -6.91
N LEU A 28 -14.07 -10.60 -7.02
CA LEU A 28 -13.37 -11.40 -6.01
C LEU A 28 -11.84 -11.20 -6.09
N LEU A 29 -11.30 -10.97 -7.30
CA LEU A 29 -9.86 -10.85 -7.54
C LEU A 29 -9.35 -9.40 -7.46
N ASP A 30 -10.20 -8.43 -7.79
CA ASP A 30 -9.84 -7.01 -7.71
C ASP A 30 -9.53 -6.59 -6.26
N PHE A 31 -10.27 -7.17 -5.30
CA PHE A 31 -10.09 -6.90 -3.88
C PHE A 31 -8.70 -7.34 -3.38
N ASP A 32 -8.25 -8.51 -3.83
CA ASP A 32 -6.93 -9.06 -3.49
C ASP A 32 -5.80 -8.28 -4.18
N HIS A 33 -5.97 -7.90 -5.44
CA HIS A 33 -4.96 -7.14 -6.18
C HIS A 33 -4.72 -5.75 -5.56
N GLU A 34 -5.79 -5.02 -5.22
CA GLU A 34 -5.69 -3.67 -4.65
C GLU A 34 -5.19 -3.71 -3.19
N SER A 35 -5.61 -4.72 -2.41
CA SER A 35 -5.07 -5.00 -1.08
C SER A 35 -3.58 -5.33 -1.12
N LEU A 36 -3.14 -6.19 -2.04
CA LEU A 36 -1.73 -6.52 -2.26
C LEU A 36 -0.93 -5.30 -2.75
N ALA A 37 -1.49 -4.48 -3.62
CA ALA A 37 -0.89 -3.22 -4.06
C ALA A 37 -0.74 -2.23 -2.88
N ALA A 38 -1.72 -2.17 -1.99
CA ALA A 38 -1.70 -1.43 -0.73
C ALA A 38 -0.88 -2.13 0.39
N ARG A 39 -0.20 -3.23 0.06
CA ARG A 39 0.69 -3.99 0.94
C ARG A 39 -0.01 -4.50 2.21
N GLY A 40 -1.32 -4.73 2.15
CA GLY A 40 -2.14 -5.32 3.21
C GLY A 40 -2.28 -4.48 4.49
N TYR A 41 -1.73 -3.27 4.53
CA TYR A 41 -1.74 -2.43 5.75
C TYR A 41 -3.04 -1.64 5.93
N LEU A 42 -3.66 -1.23 4.83
CA LEU A 42 -4.90 -0.48 4.82
C LEU A 42 -6.03 -1.38 4.33
N ARG A 43 -7.23 -1.15 4.85
CA ARG A 43 -8.44 -1.74 4.25
C ARG A 43 -8.56 -1.21 2.83
N ASN A 44 -9.01 -2.05 1.91
CA ASN A 44 -9.34 -1.61 0.55
C ASN A 44 -10.58 -0.70 0.59
N GLN A 45 -10.38 0.56 0.94
CA GLN A 45 -11.37 1.62 0.90
C GLN A 45 -10.75 2.81 0.18
N ARG A 46 -11.54 3.41 -0.71
CA ARG A 46 -11.14 4.61 -1.42
C ARG A 46 -11.15 5.80 -0.47
N SER A 47 -10.21 6.72 -0.67
CA SER A 47 -10.23 8.00 0.02
C SER A 47 -11.53 8.74 -0.31
N TYR A 48 -12.18 9.27 0.71
CA TYR A 48 -13.44 9.99 0.58
C TYR A 48 -13.36 11.31 1.33
N THR A 49 -13.69 12.40 0.64
CA THR A 49 -13.78 13.74 1.20
C THR A 49 -15.25 14.16 1.18
N PRO A 50 -15.88 14.37 2.34
CA PRO A 50 -17.30 14.68 2.42
C PRO A 50 -17.56 16.08 1.84
N PRO A 51 -18.55 16.26 0.95
CA PRO A 51 -19.00 17.58 0.56
C PRO A 51 -19.68 18.30 1.74
N PRO A 52 -19.71 19.65 1.77
CA PRO A 52 -20.35 20.38 2.85
C PRO A 52 -21.88 20.17 2.89
N ASP A 53 -22.51 19.87 1.75
CA ASP A 53 -23.96 19.75 1.62
C ASP A 53 -24.48 18.30 1.80
N VAL A 54 -23.71 17.40 2.44
CA VAL A 54 -24.10 15.98 2.60
C VAL A 54 -25.49 15.83 3.19
N ALA A 55 -25.78 16.54 4.29
CA ALA A 55 -27.06 16.44 4.98
C ALA A 55 -28.25 16.76 4.08
N ILE A 56 -28.16 17.89 3.35
CA ILE A 56 -29.22 18.36 2.45
C ILE A 56 -29.44 17.37 1.30
N ARG A 57 -28.35 16.87 0.71
CA ARG A 57 -28.43 15.94 -0.43
C ARG A 57 -29.03 14.61 -0.01
N VAL A 58 -28.61 14.06 1.13
CA VAL A 58 -29.15 12.80 1.67
C VAL A 58 -30.64 12.96 2.02
N GLN A 59 -31.02 14.04 2.70
CA GLN A 59 -32.42 14.30 3.03
C GLN A 59 -33.30 14.38 1.78
N ARG A 60 -32.88 15.14 0.76
CA ARG A 60 -33.58 15.23 -0.53
C ARG A 60 -33.72 13.85 -1.20
N LEU A 61 -32.66 13.05 -1.23
CA LEU A 61 -32.72 11.70 -1.80
C LEU A 61 -33.71 10.79 -1.04
N CYS A 62 -33.73 10.90 0.29
CA CYS A 62 -34.65 10.15 1.13
C CYS A 62 -36.10 10.60 0.92
N GLU A 63 -36.36 11.90 0.78
CA GLU A 63 -37.69 12.43 0.46
C GLU A 63 -38.18 11.95 -0.91
N GLU A 64 -37.33 11.95 -1.93
CA GLU A 64 -37.68 11.48 -3.27
C GLU A 64 -38.04 9.98 -3.34
N ILE A 65 -37.43 9.15 -2.49
CA ILE A 65 -37.58 7.68 -2.54
C ILE A 65 -38.59 7.19 -1.51
N CYS A 66 -38.49 7.67 -0.26
CA CYS A 66 -39.30 7.21 0.86
C CYS A 66 -40.58 8.05 1.04
N GLY A 67 -40.70 9.21 0.40
CA GLY A 67 -41.88 10.08 0.48
C GLY A 67 -42.15 10.65 1.88
N SER A 68 -41.26 10.42 2.83
CA SER A 68 -41.35 10.89 4.21
C SER A 68 -39.95 11.12 4.77
N THR A 69 -39.81 12.18 5.55
CA THR A 69 -38.61 12.48 6.36
C THR A 69 -38.59 11.62 7.63
N SER A 70 -39.28 10.46 7.64
CA SER A 70 -39.33 9.60 8.81
C SER A 70 -37.94 9.06 9.12
N ALA A 71 -37.57 9.09 10.40
CA ALA A 71 -36.22 8.83 10.86
C ALA A 71 -35.72 7.42 10.52
N GLU A 72 -36.59 6.43 10.32
CA GLU A 72 -36.25 5.01 10.16
C GLU A 72 -36.62 4.44 8.77
N PHE A 73 -35.78 3.54 8.26
CA PHE A 73 -36.06 2.81 7.01
C PHE A 73 -37.11 1.72 7.24
N SER A 74 -38.34 1.97 6.79
CA SER A 74 -39.48 1.05 6.95
C SER A 74 -39.32 -0.28 6.20
N SER A 75 -38.67 -0.29 5.02
CA SER A 75 -38.47 -1.50 4.22
C SER A 75 -37.04 -1.66 3.69
N PRO A 76 -36.55 -2.90 3.53
CA PRO A 76 -35.21 -3.18 3.02
C PRO A 76 -35.02 -2.72 1.57
N ASP A 77 -36.08 -2.74 0.75
CA ASP A 77 -36.03 -2.31 -0.65
C ASP A 77 -35.86 -0.78 -0.77
N LEU A 78 -36.54 -0.02 0.10
CA LEU A 78 -36.36 1.43 0.20
C LEU A 78 -34.94 1.76 0.68
N LYS A 79 -34.45 1.05 1.71
CA LYS A 79 -33.06 1.21 2.18
C LYS A 79 -32.06 0.93 1.05
N PHE A 80 -32.24 -0.16 0.31
CA PHE A 80 -31.36 -0.51 -0.80
C PHE A 80 -31.35 0.55 -1.91
N SER A 81 -32.52 1.05 -2.30
CA SER A 81 -32.62 2.08 -3.36
C SER A 81 -32.00 3.41 -2.93
N VAL A 82 -32.19 3.84 -1.67
CA VAL A 82 -31.53 5.03 -1.10
C VAL A 82 -30.01 4.86 -1.10
N LEU A 83 -29.50 3.74 -0.58
CA LEU A 83 -28.06 3.47 -0.52
C LEU A 83 -27.42 3.41 -1.91
N LYS A 84 -28.10 2.79 -2.88
CA LYS A 84 -27.64 2.73 -4.27
C LYS A 84 -27.56 4.12 -4.89
N ARG A 85 -28.51 5.01 -4.62
CA ARG A 85 -28.49 6.38 -5.14
C ARG A 85 -27.42 7.23 -4.46
N CYS A 86 -27.29 7.13 -3.14
CA CYS A 86 -26.21 7.78 -2.38
C CYS A 86 -24.82 7.33 -2.86
N SER A 87 -24.63 6.03 -3.14
CA SER A 87 -23.35 5.53 -3.64
C SER A 87 -22.95 6.13 -4.99
N LYS A 88 -23.94 6.43 -5.85
CA LYS A 88 -23.71 7.08 -7.14
C LYS A 88 -23.43 8.57 -6.99
N GLU A 89 -24.14 9.27 -6.10
CA GLU A 89 -23.97 10.71 -5.89
C GLU A 89 -22.63 11.05 -5.21
N PHE A 90 -22.25 10.28 -4.18
CA PHE A 90 -21.04 10.54 -3.41
C PHE A 90 -19.81 9.74 -3.90
N ASN A 91 -19.99 8.84 -4.88
CA ASN A 91 -18.97 7.89 -5.33
C ASN A 91 -18.35 7.08 -4.16
N HIS A 92 -19.13 6.87 -3.09
CA HIS A 92 -18.70 6.18 -1.88
C HIS A 92 -19.77 5.18 -1.42
N THR A 93 -19.38 3.91 -1.33
CA THR A 93 -20.28 2.79 -1.06
C THR A 93 -20.18 2.36 0.39
N VAL A 94 -21.33 2.12 1.02
CA VAL A 94 -21.38 1.58 2.38
C VAL A 94 -20.91 0.11 2.38
N PRO A 95 -19.95 -0.26 3.24
CA PRO A 95 -19.49 -1.65 3.34
C PRO A 95 -20.53 -2.54 4.03
N ASN A 96 -20.57 -3.82 3.66
CA ASN A 96 -21.53 -4.80 4.20
C ASN A 96 -21.51 -4.88 5.74
N SER A 97 -20.33 -4.77 6.35
CA SER A 97 -20.16 -4.79 7.80
C SER A 97 -20.86 -3.62 8.50
N TYR A 98 -21.08 -2.50 7.80
CA TYR A 98 -21.67 -1.28 8.37
C TYR A 98 -23.16 -1.12 8.03
N LEU A 99 -23.71 -1.93 7.11
CA LEU A 99 -25.11 -1.83 6.69
C LEU A 99 -26.11 -1.96 7.85
N HIS A 100 -25.82 -2.78 8.85
CA HIS A 100 -26.70 -2.98 10.01
C HIS A 100 -26.80 -1.72 10.91
N SER A 101 -25.74 -0.90 10.96
CA SER A 101 -25.70 0.32 11.78
C SER A 101 -26.53 1.47 11.20
N ILE A 102 -26.83 1.42 9.90
CA ILE A 102 -27.63 2.42 9.20
C ILE A 102 -29.11 2.04 9.33
N THR A 103 -29.72 2.35 10.48
CA THR A 103 -31.16 2.20 10.70
C THR A 103 -31.93 3.46 10.31
N ASN A 104 -31.27 4.61 10.43
CA ASN A 104 -31.89 5.92 10.35
C ASN A 104 -31.24 6.80 9.28
N ILE A 105 -31.98 7.83 8.83
CA ILE A 105 -31.45 8.85 7.92
C ILE A 105 -30.28 9.60 8.58
N ASP A 106 -30.38 9.92 9.87
CA ASP A 106 -29.30 10.60 10.60
C ASP A 106 -28.02 9.76 10.66
N ALA A 107 -28.14 8.45 10.83
CA ALA A 107 -27.00 7.53 10.79
C ALA A 107 -26.36 7.50 9.39
N LEU A 108 -27.17 7.61 8.34
CA LEU A 108 -26.68 7.71 6.96
C LEU A 108 -25.94 9.03 6.70
N VAL A 109 -26.49 10.15 7.21
CA VAL A 109 -25.84 11.47 7.13
C VAL A 109 -24.53 11.47 7.89
N ALA A 110 -24.49 10.90 9.10
CA ALA A 110 -23.28 10.78 9.90
C ALA A 110 -22.20 9.96 9.17
N PHE A 111 -22.59 8.87 8.51
CA PHE A 111 -21.67 8.06 7.71
C PHE A 111 -21.04 8.85 6.57
N TYR A 112 -21.86 9.52 5.75
CA TYR A 112 -21.35 10.31 4.61
C TYR A 112 -20.70 11.64 5.02
N SER A 113 -20.85 12.08 6.27
CA SER A 113 -20.14 13.24 6.80
C SER A 113 -18.74 12.88 7.31
N ALA A 114 -18.44 11.60 7.51
CA ALA A 114 -17.15 11.14 8.01
C ALA A 114 -16.13 11.05 6.86
N PRO A 115 -14.99 11.76 6.93
CA PRO A 115 -13.93 11.63 5.94
C PRO A 115 -13.19 10.28 6.09
N VAL A 116 -12.76 9.73 4.97
CA VAL A 116 -11.96 8.49 4.93
C VAL A 116 -10.63 8.79 4.25
N ASP A 117 -9.54 8.62 4.98
CA ASP A 117 -8.19 8.76 4.42
C ASP A 117 -7.54 7.39 4.20
N ALA A 118 -7.17 7.13 2.95
CA ALA A 118 -6.51 5.90 2.52
C ALA A 118 -4.98 5.97 2.65
N ARG A 119 -4.39 7.05 3.17
CA ARG A 119 -2.94 7.16 3.37
C ARG A 119 -2.47 6.33 4.56
N VAL A 120 -1.29 5.74 4.43
CA VAL A 120 -0.58 5.02 5.50
C VAL A 120 -0.20 6.02 6.60
N PRO A 121 -0.23 5.66 7.89
CA PRO A 121 0.17 6.56 8.98
C PRO A 121 1.54 7.22 8.78
N LEU A 122 2.53 6.48 8.26
CA LEU A 122 3.85 7.02 7.96
C LEU A 122 3.82 8.12 6.88
N ASP A 123 2.94 7.99 5.89
CA ASP A 123 2.79 9.00 4.85
C ASP A 123 2.04 10.23 5.39
N ARG A 124 1.05 10.05 6.27
CA ARG A 124 0.39 11.16 6.98
C ARG A 124 1.38 12.00 7.79
N MET A 125 2.38 11.36 8.40
CA MET A 125 3.43 12.07 9.16
C MET A 125 4.30 13.00 8.31
N ARG A 126 4.23 12.96 6.98
CA ARG A 126 4.95 13.93 6.11
C ARG A 126 4.26 15.28 6.07
N ASP A 127 2.95 15.29 6.26
CA ASP A 127 2.12 16.50 6.18
C ASP A 127 1.98 17.19 7.55
N ILE A 128 2.46 16.55 8.62
CA ILE A 128 2.37 17.05 10.00
C ILE A 128 3.67 17.76 10.35
N ASP A 129 3.57 18.92 11.00
CA ASP A 129 4.73 19.60 11.59
C ASP A 129 5.30 18.77 12.76
N LEU A 130 6.43 18.09 12.52
CA LEU A 130 7.08 17.26 13.53
C LEU A 130 7.76 18.15 14.59
N PRO A 131 7.76 17.72 15.87
CA PRO A 131 8.50 18.42 16.91
C PRO A 131 10.01 18.38 16.62
N LYS A 132 10.74 19.42 17.04
CA LYS A 132 12.15 19.65 16.66
C LYS A 132 13.10 18.49 17.03
N ASN A 133 12.73 17.68 18.01
CA ASN A 133 13.51 16.52 18.47
C ASN A 133 13.15 15.20 17.76
N LEU A 134 12.20 15.21 16.82
CA LEU A 134 11.76 14.03 16.08
C LEU A 134 12.15 14.15 14.61
N HIS A 135 13.02 13.25 14.15
CA HIS A 135 13.38 13.13 12.74
C HIS A 135 13.00 11.75 12.22
N VAL A 136 12.09 11.70 11.24
CA VAL A 136 11.59 10.45 10.65
C VAL A 136 12.25 10.23 9.30
N ILE A 137 12.74 9.01 9.07
CA ILE A 137 13.32 8.60 7.78
C ILE A 137 12.26 7.82 7.01
N TYR A 138 11.66 8.45 6.00
CA TYR A 138 10.55 7.86 5.23
C TYR A 138 10.97 6.81 4.22
N ASN A 139 12.16 6.97 3.63
CA ASN A 139 12.69 5.98 2.69
C ASN A 139 13.50 4.94 3.44
N TYR A 140 13.31 3.67 3.08
CA TYR A 140 14.13 2.60 3.62
C TYR A 140 15.60 2.86 3.28
N THR A 141 16.42 3.07 4.31
CA THR A 141 17.86 3.27 4.16
C THR A 141 18.55 1.96 4.48
N ARG A 142 19.32 1.44 3.51
CA ARG A 142 20.13 0.24 3.67
C ARG A 142 21.55 0.65 3.98
N PHE A 143 22.15 -0.04 4.94
CA PHE A 143 23.58 0.09 5.16
C PHE A 143 24.32 -0.34 3.89
N HIS A 144 25.30 0.46 3.49
CA HIS A 144 26.23 0.13 2.44
C HIS A 144 27.60 0.72 2.84
N PRO A 145 28.67 -0.10 2.89
CA PRO A 145 29.92 0.29 3.53
C PRO A 145 30.59 1.50 2.85
N GLU A 146 30.43 1.63 1.54
CA GLU A 146 31.05 2.73 0.78
C GLU A 146 30.29 4.06 0.92
N THR A 147 28.98 4.03 1.13
CA THR A 147 28.14 5.25 1.14
C THR A 147 27.78 5.70 2.56
N ASP A 148 27.69 4.77 3.51
CA ASP A 148 27.36 5.06 4.92
C ASP A 148 28.63 5.02 5.80
N THR A 149 29.41 6.10 5.71
CA THR A 149 30.73 6.22 6.35
C THR A 149 30.68 6.76 7.79
N LYS A 150 29.49 7.00 8.36
CA LYS A 150 29.34 7.62 9.69
C LYS A 150 30.06 6.86 10.82
N PHE A 151 30.25 5.55 10.67
CA PHE A 151 30.98 4.68 11.60
C PHE A 151 32.19 4.01 10.94
N GLY A 152 32.84 4.71 9.99
CA GLY A 152 33.96 4.15 9.24
C GLY A 152 33.57 2.96 8.35
N GLY A 153 32.30 2.90 7.92
CA GLY A 153 31.78 1.79 7.13
C GLY A 153 31.63 0.48 7.91
N VAL A 154 31.58 0.54 9.25
CA VAL A 154 31.32 -0.62 10.10
C VAL A 154 29.82 -0.70 10.41
N THR A 155 29.19 -1.81 10.04
CA THR A 155 27.79 -2.10 10.37
C THR A 155 27.65 -2.68 11.77
N ALA A 156 26.53 -2.42 12.43
CA ALA A 156 26.17 -3.06 13.70
C ALA A 156 25.94 -4.59 13.58
N PHE A 157 25.79 -5.10 12.36
CA PHE A 157 25.51 -6.51 12.07
C PHE A 157 26.55 -7.11 11.11
N PRO A 158 27.79 -7.36 11.58
CA PRO A 158 28.84 -7.94 10.75
C PRO A 158 28.47 -9.36 10.29
N GLY A 159 28.77 -9.70 9.04
CA GLY A 159 28.41 -10.99 8.43
C GLY A 159 26.97 -11.06 7.91
N SER A 160 26.16 -10.03 8.15
CA SER A 160 24.80 -9.95 7.59
C SER A 160 24.80 -9.23 6.24
N SER A 161 24.31 -9.91 5.21
CA SER A 161 24.16 -9.32 3.88
C SER A 161 22.87 -8.50 3.78
N THR A 162 22.96 -7.31 3.21
CA THR A 162 21.81 -6.44 2.94
C THR A 162 21.24 -6.71 1.54
N LEU A 163 20.64 -7.89 1.36
CA LEU A 163 20.16 -8.36 0.05
C LEU A 163 18.83 -7.69 -0.35
N VAL A 164 18.80 -7.11 -1.56
CA VAL A 164 17.58 -6.54 -2.15
C VAL A 164 17.01 -7.54 -3.16
N THR A 165 15.95 -8.25 -2.77
CA THR A 165 15.37 -9.35 -3.57
C THR A 165 14.42 -8.88 -4.67
N GLY A 166 13.62 -7.84 -4.42
CA GLY A 166 12.60 -7.38 -5.37
C GLY A 166 13.18 -6.62 -6.56
N LEU A 167 12.74 -6.93 -7.79
CA LEU A 167 13.26 -6.34 -9.03
C LEU A 167 13.13 -4.80 -9.08
N LYS A 168 11.97 -4.26 -8.69
CA LYS A 168 11.73 -2.80 -8.60
C LYS A 168 12.62 -2.18 -7.51
N THR A 169 12.68 -2.83 -6.34
CA THR A 169 13.45 -2.40 -5.18
C THR A 169 14.94 -2.37 -5.47
N ARG A 170 15.45 -3.35 -6.23
CA ARG A 170 16.86 -3.45 -6.63
C ARG A 170 17.31 -2.31 -7.53
N LYS A 171 16.40 -1.72 -8.31
CA LYS A 171 16.68 -0.50 -9.09
C LYS A 171 16.81 0.73 -8.21
N LYS A 172 16.04 0.81 -7.11
CA LYS A 172 16.00 1.97 -6.23
C LYS A 172 17.07 1.93 -5.13
N TYR A 173 17.39 0.74 -4.62
CA TYR A 173 18.31 0.54 -3.52
C TYR A 173 19.41 -0.44 -3.92
N GLN A 174 20.66 -0.04 -3.69
CA GLN A 174 21.79 -0.95 -3.81
C GLN A 174 21.78 -1.93 -2.63
N GLY A 175 21.94 -3.21 -2.95
CA GLY A 175 22.20 -4.24 -1.95
C GLY A 175 23.70 -4.35 -1.72
N PHE A 176 24.08 -4.75 -0.52
CA PHE A 176 25.46 -5.09 -0.19
C PHE A 176 25.50 -6.56 0.24
N ARG A 177 26.45 -7.32 -0.32
CA ARG A 177 26.70 -8.69 0.09
C ARG A 177 27.96 -8.68 0.94
N ASP A 178 27.80 -9.01 2.21
CA ASP A 178 28.93 -9.15 3.10
C ASP A 178 29.54 -10.55 2.92
N GLU A 179 30.85 -10.63 3.04
CA GLU A 179 31.56 -11.90 3.05
C GLU A 179 31.44 -12.50 4.45
N PRO A 180 31.02 -13.77 4.56
CA PRO A 180 30.96 -14.42 5.86
C PRO A 180 32.37 -14.51 6.43
N GLU A 181 32.47 -14.49 7.75
CA GLU A 181 33.74 -14.32 8.47
C GLU A 181 34.84 -15.31 8.03
N TRP A 182 34.47 -16.55 7.72
CA TRP A 182 35.39 -17.59 7.26
C TRP A 182 35.99 -17.35 5.87
N LEU A 183 35.37 -16.51 5.02
CA LEU A 183 35.89 -16.08 3.72
C LEU A 183 36.82 -14.87 3.83
N ARG A 184 36.79 -14.15 4.97
CA ARG A 184 37.65 -12.96 5.20
C ARG A 184 39.10 -13.33 5.50
N TYR A 185 39.35 -14.57 5.91
CA TYR A 185 40.70 -15.09 6.09
C TYR A 185 41.26 -15.52 4.74
N ASN A 186 42.45 -15.04 4.39
CA ASN A 186 43.18 -15.53 3.23
C ASN A 186 43.52 -17.02 3.44
N LEU A 187 42.77 -17.93 2.83
CA LEU A 187 43.02 -19.37 2.89
C LEU A 187 44.37 -19.75 2.27
N GLU A 188 44.95 -18.87 1.46
CA GLU A 188 46.30 -19.01 0.87
C GLU A 188 47.42 -18.57 1.82
N GLN A 189 47.09 -18.01 2.98
CA GLN A 189 48.08 -17.60 3.96
C GLN A 189 48.59 -18.84 4.68
N GLU A 190 49.84 -19.19 4.42
CA GLU A 190 50.50 -20.29 5.13
C GLU A 190 50.44 -20.02 6.64
N VAL A 191 49.90 -20.99 7.37
CA VAL A 191 49.80 -20.98 8.83
C VAL A 191 50.77 -22.01 9.41
N ASP A 192 51.32 -21.70 10.58
CA ASP A 192 52.12 -22.67 11.31
C ASP A 192 51.25 -23.82 11.85
N ARG A 193 51.89 -24.84 12.43
CA ARG A 193 51.21 -25.99 13.08
C ARG A 193 50.27 -25.60 14.24
N HIS A 194 50.28 -24.34 14.66
CA HIS A 194 49.44 -23.78 15.73
C HIS A 194 48.35 -22.84 15.19
N GLY A 195 48.25 -22.66 13.87
CA GLY A 195 47.24 -21.83 13.20
C GLY A 195 47.59 -20.33 13.13
N ASN A 196 48.81 -19.92 13.48
CA ASN A 196 49.24 -18.53 13.37
C ASN A 196 49.75 -18.22 11.96
N PRO A 197 49.47 -17.02 11.43
CA PRO A 197 49.93 -16.62 10.11
C PRO A 197 51.46 -16.52 10.03
N ILE A 198 52.07 -17.22 9.08
CA ILE A 198 53.51 -17.14 8.80
C ILE A 198 53.78 -15.79 8.10
N SER A 199 54.29 -14.81 8.85
CA SER A 199 54.79 -13.58 8.23
C SER A 199 55.98 -13.91 7.33
N LYS A 200 55.94 -13.54 6.04
CA LYS A 200 57.09 -13.70 5.13
C LYS A 200 58.36 -13.10 5.79
N PRO A 201 59.50 -13.80 5.84
CA PRO A 201 60.71 -13.23 6.41
C PRO A 201 61.10 -11.98 5.61
N ARG A 202 61.40 -10.87 6.31
CA ARG A 202 61.97 -9.68 5.65
C ARG A 202 63.29 -10.10 4.98
N PRO A 203 63.57 -9.67 3.74
CA PRO A 203 64.85 -9.95 3.12
C PRO A 203 65.96 -9.42 4.01
N GLN A 204 66.94 -10.28 4.33
CA GLN A 204 68.13 -9.87 5.08
C GLN A 204 68.81 -8.76 4.28
N ARG A 205 69.00 -7.60 4.92
CA ARG A 205 69.72 -6.47 4.36
C ARG A 205 71.17 -6.93 4.22
N VAL A 206 71.60 -7.24 2.99
CA VAL A 206 73.01 -7.52 2.70
C VAL A 206 73.78 -6.24 3.06
N LEU A 207 74.61 -6.31 4.10
CA LEU A 207 75.60 -5.28 4.38
C LEU A 207 76.58 -5.30 3.22
N VAL A 208 76.48 -4.30 2.36
CA VAL A 208 77.50 -4.04 1.34
C VAL A 208 78.67 -3.41 2.10
N ASP A 209 79.71 -4.20 2.37
CA ASP A 209 80.96 -3.70 2.91
C ASP A 209 81.55 -2.69 1.92
N GLN A 210 81.58 -1.42 2.33
CA GLN A 210 82.29 -0.37 1.62
C GLN A 210 83.77 -0.43 2.04
N TRP A 211 84.66 -0.70 1.08
CA TRP A 211 86.07 -0.36 1.13
C TRP A 211 86.38 0.56 -0.04
#